data_AF-A0A822FZ68-F1
#
_entry.id   AF-A0A822FZ68-F1
#
_cell.length_a   1.000
_cell.length_b   1.000
_cell.length_c   1.000
_cell.angle_alpha   90.00
_cell.angle_beta   90.00
_cell.angle_gamma   90.00
#
_symmetry.space_group_name_H-M   'P 1'
#
loop_
_entity.id
_entity.type
_entity.pdbx_description
1 polymer ?
#
loop_
_entity_poly.entity_id
_entity_poly.type
_entity_poly.pdbx_seq_one_letter_code
_entity_poly.pdbx_strand_id
1 'polypeptide(L)'
;MDAIVNDQYKTFRSVVQGCLDDHRMQFIEPHEKEGFPSLKRMLHALQSKKLPRKLGIRARRERRVVRTIVKILRQRLDITVRRTDKSKVFNMGNATVFAEKASKYMIETEAYEEISNERCVLSENLQLVTSVLTSLLKSGVI
;
A
#
# COMPACT_ATOMS: atom_id res chain seq x y z
N MET A 1 -10.28 0.68 -32.90
CA MET A 1 -9.09 1.22 -32.19
C MET A 1 -9.53 2.28 -31.18
N ASP A 2 -10.37 3.22 -31.60
CA ASP A 2 -10.96 4.25 -30.74
C ASP A 2 -11.82 3.72 -29.59
N ALA A 3 -12.46 2.57 -29.75
CA ALA A 3 -13.25 1.93 -28.70
C ALA A 3 -12.41 1.61 -27.44
N ILE A 4 -11.17 1.14 -27.60
CA ILE A 4 -10.27 0.80 -26.48
C ILE A 4 -9.79 2.07 -25.78
N VAL A 5 -9.47 3.13 -26.54
CA VAL A 5 -9.08 4.43 -25.98
C VAL A 5 -10.22 5.05 -25.19
N ASN A 6 -11.44 5.01 -25.74
CA ASN A 6 -12.62 5.54 -25.08
C ASN A 6 -12.96 4.76 -23.80
N ASP A 7 -12.79 3.43 -23.79
CA ASP A 7 -13.02 2.60 -22.60
C ASP A 7 -12.00 2.86 -21.49
N GLN A 8 -10.72 2.95 -21.84
CA GLN A 8 -9.64 3.32 -20.91
C GLN A 8 -9.82 4.75 -20.37
N TYR A 9 -10.23 5.69 -21.23
CA TYR A 9 -10.54 7.06 -20.85
C TYR A 9 -11.72 7.13 -19.87
N LYS A 10 -12.80 6.38 -20.12
CA LYS A 10 -13.96 6.28 -19.22
C LYS A 10 -13.56 5.71 -17.86
N THR A 11 -12.77 4.63 -17.86
CA THR A 11 -12.27 4.01 -16.62
C THR A 11 -11.42 4.98 -15.81
N PHE A 12 -10.51 5.71 -16.45
CA PHE A 12 -9.68 6.69 -15.77
C PHE A 12 -10.51 7.84 -15.19
N ARG A 13 -11.48 8.36 -15.97
CA ARG A 13 -12.39 9.41 -15.52
C ARG A 13 -13.21 8.95 -14.32
N SER A 14 -13.73 7.72 -14.31
CA SER A 14 -14.53 7.23 -13.19
C SER A 14 -13.71 7.06 -11.90
N VAL A 15 -12.45 6.61 -12.01
CA VAL A 15 -11.55 6.47 -10.85
C VAL A 15 -11.19 7.85 -10.27
N VAL A 16 -10.87 8.81 -11.12
CA VAL A 16 -10.56 10.18 -10.66
C VAL A 16 -11.79 10.84 -10.05
N GLN A 17 -12.97 10.67 -10.67
CA GLN A 17 -14.22 11.19 -10.12
C GLN A 17 -14.53 10.58 -8.75
N GLY A 18 -14.45 9.25 -8.61
CA GLY A 18 -14.65 8.59 -7.32
C GLY A 18 -13.69 9.09 -6.24
N CYS A 19 -12.42 9.30 -6.59
CA CYS A 19 -11.44 9.85 -5.66
C CYS A 19 -11.79 11.28 -5.21
N LEU A 20 -12.29 12.12 -6.11
CA LEU A 20 -12.70 13.49 -5.78
C LEU A 20 -13.97 13.50 -4.92
N ASP A 21 -14.93 12.63 -5.23
CA ASP A 21 -16.15 12.45 -4.46
C ASP A 21 -15.83 12.00 -3.02
N ASP A 22 -14.92 11.03 -2.87
CA ASP A 22 -14.43 10.54 -1.57
C ASP A 22 -13.80 11.64 -0.71
N HIS A 23 -13.18 12.65 -1.35
CA HIS A 23 -12.52 13.77 -0.69
C HIS A 23 -13.35 15.06 -0.71
N ARG A 24 -14.63 15.01 -1.13
CA ARG A 24 -15.55 16.15 -1.25
C ARG A 24 -14.98 17.32 -2.08
N MET A 25 -14.14 17.00 -3.06
CA MET A 25 -13.55 17.97 -3.97
C MET A 25 -14.43 18.08 -5.21
N GLN A 26 -14.68 19.31 -5.67
CA GLN A 26 -15.34 19.54 -6.96
C GLN A 26 -14.29 19.87 -8.02
N PHE A 27 -14.49 19.36 -9.23
CA PHE A 27 -13.73 19.81 -10.39
C PHE A 27 -14.03 21.29 -10.64
N ILE A 28 -13.00 22.12 -10.65
CA ILE A 28 -13.11 23.50 -11.15
C ILE A 28 -13.12 23.40 -12.68
N GLU A 29 -14.17 23.91 -13.34
CA GLU A 29 -14.42 23.82 -14.79
C GLU A 29 -13.20 24.05 -15.73
N PRO A 30 -12.21 24.91 -15.41
CA PRO A 30 -11.03 25.09 -16.26
C PRO A 30 -10.17 23.82 -16.40
N HIS A 31 -10.08 23.00 -15.34
CA HIS A 31 -9.24 21.79 -15.34
C HIS A 31 -9.86 20.64 -16.11
N GLU A 32 -11.20 20.56 -16.20
CA GLU A 32 -11.88 19.60 -17.06
C GLU A 32 -11.71 19.92 -18.54
N LYS A 33 -11.69 21.21 -18.91
CA LYS A 33 -11.55 21.67 -20.30
C LYS A 33 -10.15 21.39 -20.89
N GLU A 34 -9.10 21.31 -20.08
CA GLU A 34 -7.73 21.09 -20.56
C GLU A 34 -7.13 19.72 -20.20
N GLY A 35 -7.41 19.20 -18.99
CA GLY A 35 -6.74 18.01 -18.46
C GLY A 35 -7.17 16.72 -19.15
N PHE A 36 -8.48 16.48 -19.23
CA PHE A 36 -9.01 15.24 -19.78
C PHE A 36 -8.86 15.10 -21.31
N PRO A 37 -9.08 16.16 -22.12
CA PRO A 37 -8.76 16.11 -23.54
C PRO A 37 -7.27 15.87 -23.82
N SER A 38 -6.38 16.42 -22.98
CA SER A 38 -4.94 16.17 -23.07
C SER A 38 -4.57 14.72 -22.72
N LEU A 39 -5.23 14.13 -21.72
CA LEU A 39 -5.10 12.70 -21.42
C LEU A 39 -5.55 11.83 -22.60
N LYS A 40 -6.69 12.13 -23.22
CA LYS A 40 -7.17 11.40 -24.39
C LYS A 40 -6.19 11.47 -25.56
N ARG A 41 -5.60 12.65 -25.83
CA ARG A 41 -4.54 12.82 -26.84
C ARG A 41 -3.29 12.02 -26.50
N MET A 42 -2.84 12.02 -25.24
CA MET A 42 -1.71 11.21 -24.79
C MET A 42 -1.97 9.70 -24.97
N LEU A 43 -3.16 9.21 -24.65
CA LEU A 43 -3.53 7.80 -24.86
C LEU A 43 -3.47 7.42 -26.34
N HIS A 44 -3.98 8.28 -27.23
CA HIS A 44 -3.85 8.08 -28.68
C HIS A 44 -2.38 8.05 -29.15
N ALA A 45 -1.55 8.98 -28.66
CA ALA A 45 -0.14 9.05 -29.02
C ALA A 45 0.68 7.85 -28.51
N LEU A 46 0.34 7.31 -27.35
CA LEU A 46 0.98 6.12 -26.79
C LEU A 46 0.59 4.85 -27.56
N GLN A 47 -0.62 4.79 -28.11
CA GLN A 47 -1.08 3.65 -28.92
C GLN A 47 -0.59 3.69 -30.37
N SER A 48 -0.34 4.88 -30.94
CA SER A 48 0.17 5.03 -32.31
C SER A 48 1.66 4.68 -32.44
N LYS A 49 2.44 4.79 -31.36
CA LYS A 49 3.83 4.34 -31.31
C LYS A 49 3.90 2.81 -31.19
N LYS A 50 4.00 2.13 -32.33
CA LYS A 50 4.26 0.68 -32.34
C LYS A 50 5.61 0.38 -31.70
N LEU A 51 5.58 -0.34 -30.58
CA LEU A 51 6.77 -0.90 -29.96
C LEU A 51 7.45 -1.89 -30.92
N PRO A 52 8.78 -1.84 -31.08
CA PRO A 52 9.54 -2.87 -31.76
C PRO A 52 9.16 -4.27 -31.26
N ARG A 53 9.02 -5.24 -32.17
CA ARG A 53 8.48 -6.60 -31.87
C ARG A 53 9.12 -7.25 -30.64
N LYS A 54 10.45 -7.14 -30.50
CA LYS A 54 11.21 -7.68 -29.34
C LYS A 54 10.80 -7.02 -28.01
N LEU A 55 10.66 -5.69 -28.00
CA LEU A 55 10.20 -4.95 -26.82
C LEU A 55 8.73 -5.27 -26.49
N GLY A 56 7.87 -5.42 -27.49
CA GLY A 56 6.49 -5.86 -27.30
C GLY A 56 6.37 -7.26 -26.71
N ILE A 57 7.22 -8.21 -27.14
CA ILE A 57 7.29 -9.55 -26.54
C ILE A 57 7.73 -9.48 -25.08
N ARG A 58 8.80 -8.72 -24.78
CA ARG A 58 9.29 -8.52 -23.41
C ARG A 58 8.21 -7.92 -22.51
N ALA A 59 7.57 -6.83 -22.94
CA ALA A 59 6.51 -6.19 -22.17
C ALA A 59 5.32 -7.13 -21.88
N ARG A 60 4.92 -7.97 -22.85
CA ARG A 60 3.87 -8.99 -22.63
C ARG A 60 4.28 -10.04 -21.61
N ARG A 61 5.54 -10.49 -21.64
CA ARG A 61 6.09 -11.44 -20.66
C ARG A 61 6.06 -10.84 -19.26
N GLU A 62 6.60 -9.64 -19.09
CA GLU A 62 6.61 -8.93 -17.80
C GLU A 62 5.19 -8.76 -17.25
N ARG A 63 4.24 -8.30 -18.09
CA ARG A 63 2.84 -8.15 -17.69
C ARG A 63 2.21 -9.47 -17.24
N ARG A 64 2.55 -10.59 -17.89
CA ARG A 64 2.06 -11.92 -17.50
C ARG A 64 2.62 -12.31 -16.12
N VAL A 65 3.91 -12.11 -15.89
CA VAL A 65 4.55 -12.36 -14.59
C VAL A 65 3.88 -11.56 -13.48
N VAL A 66 3.71 -10.25 -13.68
CA VAL A 66 3.04 -9.37 -12.70
C VAL A 66 1.62 -9.84 -12.39
N ARG A 67 0.83 -10.20 -13.41
CA ARG A 67 -0.54 -10.72 -13.20
C ARG A 67 -0.55 -12.01 -12.39
N THR A 68 0.38 -12.92 -12.65
CA THR A 68 0.51 -14.17 -11.88
C THR A 68 0.86 -13.89 -10.43
N ILE A 69 1.82 -13.00 -10.17
CA ILE A 69 2.20 -12.59 -8.81
C ILE A 69 1.00 -11.99 -8.07
N VAL A 70 0.29 -11.05 -8.69
CA VAL A 70 -0.90 -10.42 -8.09
C VAL A 70 -1.98 -11.47 -7.80
N LYS A 71 -2.20 -12.44 -8.69
CA LYS A 71 -3.17 -13.52 -8.46
C LYS A 71 -2.78 -14.38 -7.25
N ILE A 72 -1.50 -14.74 -7.13
CA ILE A 72 -0.98 -15.53 -6.00
C ILE A 72 -1.14 -14.75 -4.69
N LEU A 73 -0.75 -13.48 -4.66
CA LEU A 73 -0.85 -12.64 -3.46
C LEU A 73 -2.31 -12.45 -3.01
N ARG A 74 -3.26 -12.37 -3.93
CA ARG A 74 -4.69 -12.33 -3.59
C ARG A 74 -5.21 -13.61 -2.93
N GLN A 75 -4.58 -14.76 -3.23
CA GLN A 75 -4.95 -16.06 -2.66
C GLN A 75 -4.19 -16.37 -1.36
N ARG A 76 -3.04 -15.71 -1.15
CA ARG A 76 -2.14 -15.91 -0.02
C ARG A 76 -2.07 -14.64 0.82
N LEU A 77 -3.14 -14.41 1.59
CA LEU A 77 -3.25 -13.26 2.51
C LEU A 77 -2.21 -13.32 3.65
N ASP A 78 -1.55 -14.45 3.85
CA ASP A 78 -0.42 -14.65 4.75
C ASP A 78 0.87 -13.97 4.25
N ILE A 79 0.96 -13.62 2.97
CA ILE A 79 2.14 -13.01 2.36
C ILE A 79 2.00 -11.48 2.36
N THR A 80 2.94 -10.83 3.04
CA THR A 80 3.10 -9.38 3.09
C THR A 80 4.30 -8.94 2.27
N VAL A 81 4.18 -7.81 1.58
CA VAL A 81 5.26 -7.18 0.83
C VAL A 81 5.71 -5.94 1.59
N ARG A 82 6.98 -5.91 2.02
CA ARG A 82 7.57 -4.78 2.74
C ARG A 82 8.71 -4.17 1.93
N ARG A 83 8.77 -2.85 1.89
CA ARG A 83 9.93 -2.14 1.35
C ARG A 83 11.08 -2.20 2.35
N THR A 84 12.27 -2.59 1.90
CA THR A 84 13.48 -2.49 2.73
C THR A 84 14.09 -1.10 2.58
N ASP A 85 14.60 -0.60 3.70
CA ASP A 85 15.37 0.64 3.82
C ASP A 85 16.76 0.50 3.17
N LYS A 86 17.40 -0.66 3.36
CA LYS A 86 18.78 -0.92 2.90
C LYS A 86 18.93 -1.34 1.44
N SER A 87 17.84 -1.67 0.74
CA SER A 87 17.88 -2.03 -0.67
C SER A 87 16.65 -1.49 -1.41
N LYS A 88 16.81 -1.08 -2.67
CA LYS A 88 15.69 -0.68 -3.55
C LYS A 88 14.83 -1.89 -3.98
N VAL A 89 14.68 -2.89 -3.11
CA VAL A 89 14.03 -4.17 -3.37
C VAL A 89 12.86 -4.31 -2.39
N PHE A 90 11.83 -5.02 -2.82
CA PHE A 90 10.72 -5.40 -1.94
C PHE A 90 11.00 -6.78 -1.37
N ASN A 91 10.87 -6.93 -0.06
CA ASN A 91 10.95 -8.23 0.60
C ASN A 91 9.53 -8.82 0.73
N MET A 92 9.39 -10.11 0.42
CA MET A 92 8.14 -10.85 0.55
C MET A 92 8.28 -11.87 1.68
N GLY A 93 7.33 -11.90 2.59
CA GLY A 93 7.36 -12.80 3.74
C GLY A 93 6.06 -12.74 4.54
N ASN A 94 5.98 -13.48 5.64
CA ASN A 94 4.81 -13.47 6.51
C ASN A 94 4.86 -12.26 7.46
N ALA A 95 3.72 -11.60 7.68
CA ALA A 95 3.57 -10.49 8.64
C ALA A 95 4.09 -10.86 10.04
N THR A 96 3.80 -12.08 10.50
CA THR A 96 4.23 -12.59 11.81
C THR A 96 5.76 -12.63 11.92
N VAL A 97 6.44 -13.20 10.92
CA VAL A 97 7.91 -13.26 10.86
C VAL A 97 8.53 -11.87 10.82
N PHE A 98 7.90 -10.90 10.15
CA PHE A 98 8.37 -9.51 10.17
C PHE A 98 8.19 -8.85 11.53
N ALA A 99 7.08 -9.12 12.22
CA ALA A 99 6.81 -8.60 13.56
C ALA A 99 7.78 -9.19 14.61
N GLU A 100 8.07 -10.49 14.53
CA GLU A 100 9.06 -11.15 15.38
C GLU A 100 10.46 -10.57 15.18
N LYS A 101 10.88 -10.37 13.92
CA LYS A 101 12.19 -9.79 13.61
C LYS A 101 12.30 -8.34 14.09
N ALA A 102 11.24 -7.55 13.95
CA ALA A 102 11.19 -6.19 14.48
C ALA A 102 11.29 -6.21 16.01
N SER A 103 10.50 -7.05 16.68
CA SER A 103 10.52 -7.20 18.14
C SER A 103 11.89 -7.63 18.66
N LYS A 104 12.54 -8.59 18.00
CA LYS A 104 13.89 -9.04 18.34
C LYS A 104 14.91 -7.91 18.20
N TYR A 105 14.86 -7.17 17.10
CA TYR A 105 15.74 -6.01 16.90
C TYR A 105 15.51 -4.93 17.96
N MET A 106 14.26 -4.69 18.37
CA MET A 106 13.92 -3.75 19.44
C MET A 106 14.52 -4.18 20.79
N ILE A 107 14.42 -5.47 21.12
CA ILE A 107 15.06 -6.04 22.33
C ILE A 107 16.58 -5.85 22.28
N GLU A 108 17.20 -6.16 21.14
CA GLU A 108 18.66 -6.09 20.97
C GLU A 108 19.22 -4.66 21.01
N THR A 109 18.41 -3.65 20.68
CA THR A 109 18.86 -2.26 20.53
C THR A 109 18.32 -1.30 21.59
N GLU A 110 17.49 -1.79 22.51
CA GLU A 110 16.80 -0.97 23.53
C GLU A 110 15.99 0.21 22.93
N ALA A 111 15.69 0.19 21.63
CA ALA A 111 15.11 1.31 20.87
C ALA A 111 13.59 1.49 21.07
N TYR A 112 13.09 1.21 22.27
CA TYR A 112 11.66 1.22 22.60
C TYR A 112 11.04 2.63 22.64
N GLU A 113 11.84 3.67 22.92
CA GLU A 113 11.38 5.06 23.00
C GLU A 113 11.19 5.73 21.64
N GLU A 114 11.93 5.32 20.59
CA GLU A 114 11.80 5.93 19.24
C GLU A 114 10.46 5.60 18.53
N ILE A 115 9.67 4.68 19.10
CA ILE A 115 8.33 4.28 18.62
C ILE A 115 7.25 4.71 19.63
N SER A 116 7.44 5.81 20.36
CA SER A 116 6.39 6.37 21.23
C SER A 116 5.16 6.89 20.47
N ASN A 117 5.15 6.81 19.14
CA ASN A 117 4.01 7.12 18.29
C ASN A 117 3.29 5.88 17.73
N GLU A 118 3.21 4.76 18.48
CA GLU A 118 1.90 4.19 18.87
C GLU A 118 1.99 2.77 19.47
N ARG A 119 1.96 2.77 20.81
CA ARG A 119 1.75 1.67 21.78
C ARG A 119 2.95 0.76 22.05
N CYS A 120 3.63 1.13 23.14
CA CYS A 120 4.56 0.31 23.90
C CYS A 120 3.95 -1.08 24.17
N VAL A 121 4.64 -2.14 23.75
CA VAL A 121 4.23 -3.55 23.93
C VAL A 121 4.06 -3.91 25.41
N LEU A 122 4.74 -3.20 26.31
CA LEU A 122 4.63 -3.39 27.75
C LEU A 122 3.51 -2.57 28.40
N SER A 123 2.82 -1.70 27.66
CA SER A 123 1.76 -0.85 28.22
C SER A 123 0.58 -1.67 28.74
N GLU A 124 0.20 -2.74 28.05
CA GLU A 124 -0.87 -3.66 28.49
C GLU A 124 -0.45 -4.44 29.73
N ASN A 125 0.79 -4.94 29.77
CA ASN A 125 1.35 -5.61 30.93
C ASN A 125 1.45 -4.67 32.13
N LEU A 126 1.87 -3.43 31.91
CA LEU A 126 1.94 -2.40 32.95
C LEU A 126 0.54 -2.07 33.47
N GLN A 127 -0.46 -1.93 32.60
CA GLN A 127 -1.85 -1.71 33.00
C GLN A 127 -2.41 -2.87 33.83
N LEU A 128 -2.15 -4.11 33.42
CA LEU A 128 -2.54 -5.32 34.16
C LEU A 128 -1.93 -5.34 35.55
N VAL A 129 -0.59 -5.17 35.65
CA VAL A 129 0.13 -5.12 36.92
C VAL A 129 -0.39 -3.98 37.80
N THR A 130 -0.62 -2.80 37.23
CA THR A 130 -1.15 -1.64 37.95
C THR A 130 -2.56 -1.92 38.47
N SER A 131 -3.42 -2.57 37.68
CA SER A 131 -4.78 -2.94 38.11
C SER A 131 -4.77 -3.95 39.26
N VAL A 132 -3.88 -4.94 39.21
CA VAL A 132 -3.73 -5.96 40.26
C VAL A 132 -3.24 -5.31 41.54
N LEU A 133 -2.20 -4.49 41.47
CA LEU A 133 -1.68 -3.74 42.62
C LEU A 133 -2.73 -2.81 43.22
N THR A 134 -3.49 -2.11 42.37
CA THR A 134 -4.59 -1.23 42.82
C THR A 134 -5.69 -2.03 43.53
N SER A 135 -6.01 -3.23 43.02
CA SER A 135 -6.99 -4.11 43.66
C SER A 135 -6.50 -4.60 45.03
N LEU A 136 -5.23 -4.97 45.14
CA LEU A 136 -4.62 -5.44 46.39
C LEU A 136 -4.54 -4.35 47.45
N LEU A 137 -4.22 -3.12 47.05
CA LEU A 137 -4.25 -1.92 47.91
C LEU A 137 -5.68 -1.61 48.41
N LYS A 138 -6.69 -1.78 47.54
CA LYS A 138 -8.09 -1.56 47.92
C LYS A 138 -8.65 -2.65 48.81
N SER A 139 -8.15 -3.88 48.70
CA SER A 139 -8.57 -5.00 49.55
C SER A 139 -7.79 -5.09 50.86
N GLY A 140 -6.83 -4.19 51.11
CA GLY A 140 -6.04 -4.14 52.35
C GLY A 140 -5.12 -5.35 52.55
N VAL A 141 -4.80 -6.06 51.46
CA VAL A 141 -3.88 -7.22 51.46
C VAL A 141 -2.41 -6.74 51.40
N ILE A 142 -2.20 -5.50 50.94
CA ILE A 142 -0.96 -4.73 51.02
C ILE A 142 -1.33 -3.30 51.41
#